data_AF-A0A7C6VUD8-F1
#
_entry.id   AF-A0A7C6VUD8-F1
#
_cell.length_a   1.000
_cell.length_b   1.000
_cell.length_c   1.000
_cell.angle_alpha   90.00
_cell.angle_beta   90.00
_cell.angle_gamma   90.00
#
_symmetry.space_group_name_H-M   'P 1'
#
loop_
_entity.id
_entity.type
_entity.pdbx_description
1 polymer ?
#
loop_
_entity_poly.entity_id
_entity_poly.type
_entity_poly.pdbx_seq_one_letter_code
_entity_poly.pdbx_strand_id
1 'polypeptide(L)' 'MKRRVIALALALVMLLSSTVVPVLAAESVIKESASGFYYIERTATQAALSAKDKNLFILVDGLYFKDLDKDGELD' A
#
# COMPACT_ATOMS: atom_id res chain seq x y z
N MET A 1 3.77 -38.79 28.40
CA MET A 1 3.75 -37.31 28.49
C MET A 1 4.32 -36.61 27.25
N LYS A 2 5.49 -37.01 26.72
CA LYS A 2 6.15 -36.36 25.56
C LYS A 2 5.26 -36.17 24.31
N ARG A 3 4.45 -37.17 23.93
CA ARG A 3 3.56 -37.09 22.74
C ARG A 3 2.46 -36.03 22.88
N ARG A 4 1.96 -35.78 24.09
CA ARG A 4 0.92 -34.77 24.34
C ARG A 4 1.49 -33.35 24.24
N VAL A 5 2.74 -33.15 24.68
CA VAL A 5 3.45 -31.87 24.56
C VAL A 5 3.73 -31.52 23.10
N ILE A 6 4.11 -32.51 22.28
CA ILE A 6 4.32 -32.32 20.84
C ILE A 6 3.01 -31.95 20.14
N ALA A 7 1.91 -32.64 20.46
CA ALA A 7 0.60 -32.33 19.91
C ALA A 7 0.11 -30.92 20.31
N LEU A 8 0.37 -30.52 21.56
CA LEU A 8 0.05 -29.19 22.06
C LEU A 8 0.88 -28.10 21.35
N ALA A 9 2.17 -28.34 21.16
CA ALA A 9 3.06 -27.42 20.44
C ALA A 9 2.63 -27.25 18.98
N LEU A 10 2.24 -28.34 18.31
CA LEU A 10 1.77 -28.29 16.93
C LEU A 10 0.43 -27.55 16.79
N ALA A 11 -0.49 -27.76 17.73
CA ALA A 11 -1.74 -27.03 17.78
C ALA A 11 -1.53 -25.53 18.04
N LEU A 12 -0.55 -25.17 18.88
CA LEU A 12 -0.19 -23.78 19.14
C LEU A 12 0.40 -23.10 17.89
N VAL A 13 1.29 -23.78 17.17
CA VAL A 13 1.84 -23.27 15.89
C VAL A 13 0.73 -23.05 14.85
N MET A 14 -0.22 -23.98 14.74
CA MET A 14 -1.38 -23.85 13.86
C MET A 14 -2.26 -22.64 14.24
N LEU A 15 -2.47 -22.43 15.54
CA LEU A 15 -3.23 -21.29 16.05
C LEU A 15 -2.52 -19.96 15.76
N LEU A 16 -1.19 -19.88 15.93
CA LEU A 16 -0.42 -18.69 15.60
C LEU A 16 -0.38 -18.41 14.08
N SER A 17 -0.34 -19.45 13.25
CA SER A 17 -0.42 -19.27 11.79
C SER A 17 -1.77 -18.75 11.31
N SER A 18 -2.85 -19.00 12.06
CA SER A 18 -4.17 -18.43 11.75
C SER A 18 -4.30 -16.94 12.10
N THR A 19 -3.39 -16.42 12.93
CA THR A 19 -3.29 -14.99 13.27
C THR A 19 -2.33 -14.21 12.38
N VAL A 20 -1.84 -14.82 11.29
CA VAL A 20 -1.26 -14.04 10.18
C VAL A 20 -2.43 -13.33 9.50
N VAL A 21 -2.92 -12.29 10.18
CA VAL A 21 -3.68 -11.23 9.53
C VAL A 21 -2.78 -10.81 8.38
N PRO A 22 -3.25 -10.84 7.12
CA PRO A 22 -2.58 -10.08 6.10
C PRO A 22 -2.72 -8.65 6.62
N VAL A 23 -1.68 -8.16 7.28
CA VAL A 23 -1.49 -6.72 7.46
C VAL A 23 -1.60 -6.25 6.04
N LEU A 24 -2.76 -5.69 5.72
CA LEU A 24 -3.06 -5.06 4.47
C LEU A 24 -1.99 -3.99 4.38
N ALA A 25 -0.88 -4.34 3.75
CA ALA A 25 -0.02 -3.38 3.11
C ALA A 25 -0.98 -2.70 2.16
N ALA A 26 -1.54 -1.57 2.62
CA ALA A 26 -2.43 -0.77 1.83
C ALA A 26 -1.66 -0.54 0.53
N GLU A 27 -2.16 -1.12 -0.55
CA GLU A 27 -1.48 -1.09 -1.84
C GLU A 27 -1.21 0.38 -2.11
N SER A 28 0.07 0.73 -2.30
CA SER A 28 0.47 2.12 -2.46
C SER A 28 -0.35 2.71 -3.60
N VAL A 29 -1.16 3.74 -3.31
CA VAL A 29 -2.02 4.41 -4.30
C VAL A 29 -1.17 4.91 -5.48
N ILE A 30 0.07 5.30 -5.18
CA ILE A 30 1.08 5.63 -6.20
C ILE A 30 1.80 4.34 -6.59
N LYS A 31 1.59 3.92 -7.84
CA LYS A 31 2.20 2.75 -8.47
C LYS A 31 3.38 3.17 -9.32
N GLU A 32 4.38 2.29 -9.44
CA GLU A 32 5.52 2.48 -10.35
C GLU A 32 5.30 1.65 -11.63
N SER A 33 5.53 2.27 -12.78
CA SER A 33 5.49 1.62 -14.08
C SER A 33 6.86 1.04 -14.41
N ALA A 34 6.88 -0.12 -15.08
CA ALA A 34 8.10 -0.71 -15.62
C ALA A 34 8.87 0.22 -16.59
N SER A 35 8.20 1.25 -17.14
CA SER A 35 8.80 2.28 -17.98
C SER A 35 9.46 3.43 -17.20
N GLY A 36 9.51 3.37 -15.86
CA GLY A 36 10.22 4.34 -15.02
C GLY A 36 9.44 5.63 -14.73
N PHE A 37 8.11 5.56 -14.71
CA PHE A 37 7.25 6.66 -14.25
C PHE A 37 6.30 6.17 -13.15
N TYR A 38 5.74 7.12 -12.40
CA TYR A 38 4.79 6.84 -11.34
C TYR A 38 3.38 7.24 -11.77
N TYR A 39 2.37 6.50 -11.32
CA TYR A 39 0.99 6.75 -11.69
C TYR A 39 0.03 6.44 -10.56
N ILE A 40 -1.13 7.08 -10.63
CA ILE A 40 -2.29 6.79 -9.79
C ILE A 40 -3.44 6.43 -10.73
N GLU A 41 -4.08 5.30 -10.45
CA GLU A 41 -5.21 4.83 -11.25
C GLU A 41 -6.46 5.71 -11.03
N ARG A 42 -7.31 5.77 -12.05
CA ARG A 42 -8.61 6.45 -11.94
C ARG A 42 -9.49 5.75 -10.93
N THR A 43 -10.12 6.52 -10.05
CA THR A 43 -11.21 6.06 -9.18
C THR A 43 -12.52 6.77 -9.55
N ALA A 44 -13.60 6.56 -8.80
CA ALA A 44 -14.86 7.28 -9.01
C ALA A 44 -14.75 8.79 -8.74
N THR A 45 -13.85 9.19 -7.85
CA THR A 45 -13.66 10.59 -7.39
C THR A 45 -12.36 11.21 -7.85
N GLN A 46 -11.41 10.40 -8.36
CA GLN A 46 -10.08 10.87 -8.75
C GLN A 46 -9.76 10.49 -10.21
N ALA A 47 -9.22 11.44 -10.95
CA ALA A 47 -8.68 11.18 -12.28
C ALA A 47 -7.39 10.35 -12.20
N ALA A 48 -7.08 9.64 -13.30
CA ALA A 48 -5.77 9.02 -13.42
C ALA A 48 -4.69 10.11 -13.53
N LEU A 49 -3.61 9.95 -12.78
CA LEU A 49 -2.47 10.88 -12.78
C LEU A 49 -1.18 10.12 -13.09
N SER A 50 -0.24 10.81 -13.72
CA SER A 50 1.11 10.28 -13.94
C SER A 50 2.17 11.36 -13.81
N ALA A 51 3.32 10.97 -13.27
CA ALA A 51 4.44 11.84 -13.04
C ALA A 51 5.76 11.07 -13.20
N LYS A 52 6.82 11.78 -13.59
CA LYS A 52 8.16 11.19 -13.69
C LYS A 52 8.76 10.89 -12.30
N ASP A 53 8.37 11.68 -11.30
CA ASP A 53 8.81 11.55 -9.92
C ASP A 53 7.59 11.38 -9.00
N LYS A 54 7.70 10.48 -8.03
CA LYS A 54 6.69 10.22 -7.01
C LYS A 54 6.44 11.46 -6.12
N ASN A 55 7.45 12.30 -5.93
CA ASN A 55 7.35 13.48 -5.08
C ASN A 55 6.50 14.61 -5.68
N LEU A 56 6.09 14.49 -6.95
CA LEU A 56 5.19 15.44 -7.60
C LEU A 56 3.71 15.16 -7.28
N PHE A 57 3.40 14.14 -6.48
CA PHE A 57 2.04 13.88 -6.02
C PHE A 57 1.83 14.46 -4.63
N ILE A 58 0.89 15.40 -4.53
CA ILE A 58 0.45 15.98 -3.26
C ILE A 58 -0.93 15.44 -2.91
N LEU A 59 -1.21 15.28 -1.61
CA LEU A 59 -2.49 14.81 -1.09
C LEU A 59 -3.22 15.99 -0.45
N VAL A 60 -4.35 16.39 -1.03
CA VAL A 60 -5.19 17.50 -0.54
C VAL A 60 -6.63 16.99 -0.46
N ASP A 61 -7.25 17.13 0.71
CA ASP A 61 -8.62 16.68 0.98
C ASP A 61 -8.90 15.21 0.58
N GLY A 62 -7.89 14.35 0.70
CA GLY A 62 -8.01 12.92 0.36
C GLY A 62 -7.94 12.60 -1.14
N LEU A 63 -7.67 13.58 -1.99
CA LEU A 63 -7.41 13.41 -3.42
C LEU A 63 -5.96 13.73 -3.74
N TYR A 64 -5.38 12.99 -4.68
CA TYR A 64 -4.05 13.33 -5.17
C TYR A 64 -4.11 14.35 -6.30
N PHE A 65 -3.19 15.29 -6.26
CA PHE A 65 -2.94 16.27 -7.32
C PHE A 65 -1.47 16.18 -7.75
N LYS A 66 -1.21 16.70 -8.94
CA LYS A 66 0.15 16.81 -9.45
C LYS A 66 0.64 18.22 -9.23
N ASP A 67 1.68 18.35 -8.44
CA ASP A 67 2.40 19.61 -8.21
C ASP A 67 3.22 19.94 -9.48
N LEU A 68 2.84 21.02 -10.16
CA LEU A 68 3.45 21.42 -11.44
C LEU A 68 4.60 22.41 -11.25
N ASP A 69 4.49 23.30 -10.26
CA ASP A 69 5.48 24.35 -10.00
C ASP A 69 6.53 23.96 -8.95
N LYS A 70 6.30 22.85 -8.23
CA LYS A 70 7.16 22.21 -7.22
C LYS A 70 7.22 22.97 -5.90
N ASP A 71 6.18 23.70 -5.54
CA ASP A 71 6.08 24.40 -4.25
C ASP A 71 5.49 23.53 -3.14
N GLY A 72 4.91 22.38 -3.48
CA GLY A 72 4.25 21.45 -2.56
C GLY A 72 2.83 21.86 -2.14
N GLU A 73 2.29 22.90 -2.74
CA GLU A 73 0.92 23.40 -2.57
C GLU A 73 0.06 23.09 -3.81
N LEU A 74 -1.23 23.39 -3.69
CA LEU A 74 -2.17 23.17 -4.79
C LEU A 74 -2.19 24.40 -5.69
N ASP A 75 -1.78 24.21 -6.95
CA ASP A 75 -1.93 25.18 -8.05
C ASP A 75 -3.40 25.63 -8.28
#